data_AF-A0A6C0JRP8-F1
#
_entry.id   AF-A0A6C0JRP8-F1
#
_cell.length_a   1.000
_cell.length_b   1.000
_cell.length_c   1.000
_cell.angle_alpha   90.00
_cell.angle_beta   90.00
_cell.angle_gamma   90.00
#
_symmetry.space_group_name_H-M   'P 1'
#
loop_
_entity.id
_entity.type
_entity.pdbx_description
1 polymer ?
#
loop_
_entity_poly.entity_id
_entity_poly.type
_entity_poly.pdbx_seq_one_letter_code
_entity_poly.pdbx_strand_id
1 'polypeptide(L)'
;MTSKQCVKVAQLRKKGYTDFESWLKTDDNVYVGRSGRIWIHGDNKRIFNYKGSKWSNPFKVTKESSLEESLTQYIDYIVESGLIHDIHELKGKTLGCWCVSSDCHANILAEIADGEFLKNLVNLLD
;
A
#
# COMPACT_ATOMS: atom_id res chain seq x y z
N MET A 1 13.47 -0.14 -7.90
CA MET A 1 13.18 -0.50 -6.51
C MET A 1 11.70 -0.24 -6.29
N THR A 2 11.00 -1.22 -5.73
CA THR A 2 9.60 -1.10 -5.34
C THR A 2 9.51 -0.11 -4.18
N SER A 3 8.51 0.77 -4.19
CA SER A 3 8.45 1.85 -3.18
C SER A 3 7.03 2.11 -2.69
N LYS A 4 6.90 2.58 -1.45
CA LYS A 4 5.62 2.99 -0.87
C LYS A 4 5.34 4.48 -1.12
N GLN A 5 4.11 4.80 -1.51
CA GLN A 5 3.60 6.17 -1.61
C GLN A 5 2.33 6.34 -0.78
N CYS A 6 2.29 7.37 0.06
CA CYS A 6 1.06 7.79 0.71
C CYS A 6 0.15 8.51 -0.29
N VAL A 7 -1.06 8.02 -0.53
CA VAL A 7 -1.98 8.54 -1.55
C VAL A 7 -2.94 9.62 -1.03
N LYS A 8 -2.72 10.13 0.19
CA LYS A 8 -3.40 11.35 0.64
C LYS A 8 -3.01 12.50 -0.28
N VAL A 9 -3.99 13.30 -0.71
CA VAL A 9 -3.80 14.41 -1.66
C VAL A 9 -2.65 15.35 -1.24
N ALA A 10 -2.51 15.65 0.05
CA ALA A 10 -1.41 16.48 0.55
C ALA A 10 -0.01 15.89 0.30
N GLN A 11 0.12 14.56 0.26
CA GLN A 11 1.40 13.89 -0.06
C GLN A 11 1.58 13.74 -1.57
N LEU A 12 0.49 13.48 -2.31
CA LEU A 12 0.50 13.39 -3.77
C LEU A 12 0.90 14.70 -4.44
N ARG A 13 0.43 15.84 -3.92
CA ARG A 13 0.79 17.18 -4.44
C ARG A 13 2.29 17.46 -4.33
N LYS A 14 2.98 16.94 -3.32
CA LYS A 14 4.45 17.04 -3.20
C LYS A 14 5.19 16.29 -4.31
N LYS A 15 4.51 15.37 -4.99
CA LYS A 15 5.03 14.56 -6.10
C LYS A 15 4.51 15.04 -7.47
N GLY A 16 3.81 16.18 -7.52
CA GLY A 16 3.30 16.76 -8.77
C GLY A 16 1.93 16.26 -9.21
N TYR A 17 1.25 15.42 -8.41
CA TYR A 17 -0.10 14.94 -8.71
C TYR A 17 -1.16 15.90 -8.17
N THR A 18 -2.26 16.09 -8.92
CA THR A 18 -3.38 16.94 -8.48
C THR A 18 -4.22 16.25 -7.40
N ASP A 19 -4.44 14.95 -7.58
CA ASP A 19 -5.31 14.11 -6.78
C ASP A 19 -5.00 12.61 -6.96
N PHE A 20 -5.72 11.76 -6.22
CA PHE A 20 -5.56 10.31 -6.27
C PHE A 20 -5.93 9.69 -7.63
N GLU A 21 -6.90 10.26 -8.35
CA GLU A 21 -7.29 9.72 -9.65
C GLU A 21 -6.21 9.98 -10.71
N SER A 22 -5.56 11.15 -10.68
CA SER A 22 -4.39 11.42 -11.52
C SER A 22 -3.23 10.46 -11.21
N TRP A 23 -3.04 10.12 -9.93
CA TRP A 23 -2.00 9.17 -9.52
C TRP A 23 -2.29 7.75 -9.99
N LEU A 24 -3.55 7.29 -9.93
CA LEU A 24 -3.97 5.97 -10.41
C LEU A 24 -3.78 5.77 -11.93
N LYS A 25 -3.68 6.83 -12.71
CA LYS A 25 -3.51 6.78 -14.17
C LYS A 25 -2.06 6.60 -14.62
N THR A 26 -1.10 6.61 -13.70
CA THR A 26 0.31 6.35 -14.02
C THR A 26 0.57 4.85 -14.04
N ASP A 27 1.17 4.34 -15.10
CA ASP A 27 1.32 2.90 -15.36
C ASP A 27 2.06 2.11 -14.27
N ASP A 28 3.04 2.74 -13.60
CA ASP A 28 3.82 2.08 -12.55
C ASP A 28 3.24 2.26 -11.14
N ASN A 29 2.12 2.97 -11.00
CA ASN A 29 1.44 3.17 -9.73
C ASN A 29 0.43 2.05 -9.50
N VAL A 30 0.57 1.35 -8.37
CA VAL A 30 -0.34 0.26 -7.99
C VAL A 30 -0.98 0.60 -6.65
N TYR A 31 -2.30 0.79 -6.63
CA TYR A 31 -3.01 0.95 -5.37
C TYR A 31 -3.15 -0.41 -4.68
N VAL A 32 -2.70 -0.47 -3.43
CA VAL A 32 -2.71 -1.69 -2.60
C VAL A 32 -3.64 -1.58 -1.40
N GLY A 33 -4.46 -0.52 -1.32
CA GLY A 33 -5.40 -0.33 -0.21
C GLY A 33 -6.78 -0.94 -0.44
N ARG A 34 -7.67 -0.74 0.53
CA ARG A 34 -9.08 -1.19 0.47
C ARG A 34 -9.92 -0.31 -0.47
N SER A 35 -11.09 -0.79 -0.89
CA SER A 35 -12.03 0.03 -1.67
C SER A 35 -12.53 1.23 -0.87
N GLY A 36 -12.94 2.29 -1.57
CA GLY A 36 -13.49 3.44 -0.90
C GLY A 36 -14.01 4.50 -1.86
N ARG A 37 -14.28 5.67 -1.28
CA ARG A 37 -14.71 6.87 -2.02
C ARG A 37 -14.01 8.10 -1.46
N ILE A 38 -13.66 9.02 -2.33
CA ILE A 38 -13.10 10.32 -1.97
C ILE A 38 -13.82 11.44 -2.72
N TRP A 39 -13.67 12.65 -2.21
CA TRP A 39 -14.01 13.85 -2.96
C TRP A 39 -12.82 14.29 -3.79
N ILE A 40 -13.03 14.46 -5.09
CA ILE A 40 -12.10 15.18 -5.96
C ILE A 40 -12.51 16.65 -5.93
N HIS A 41 -11.58 17.51 -5.54
CA HIS A 41 -11.76 18.95 -5.47
C HIS A 41 -11.05 19.59 -6.67
N GLY A 42 -11.79 20.33 -7.48
CA GLY A 42 -11.36 21.00 -8.72
C GLY A 42 -12.58 21.66 -9.38
N ASP A 43 -12.47 22.03 -10.65
CA ASP A 43 -13.56 22.72 -11.38
C ASP A 43 -14.87 21.91 -11.40
N ASN A 44 -14.77 20.57 -11.36
CA ASN A 44 -15.89 19.65 -11.29
C ASN A 44 -15.83 18.79 -10.03
N LYS A 45 -16.25 19.35 -8.89
CA LYS A 45 -16.35 18.62 -7.62
C LYS A 45 -17.22 17.38 -7.77
N ARG A 46 -16.66 16.19 -7.50
CA ARG A 46 -17.38 14.92 -7.61
C ARG A 46 -16.89 13.87 -6.62
N ILE A 47 -17.73 12.88 -6.37
CA ILE A 47 -17.35 11.67 -5.66
C ILE A 47 -16.64 10.74 -6.65
N PHE A 48 -15.45 10.30 -6.28
CA PHE A 48 -14.71 9.27 -7.01
C PHE A 48 -14.70 7.98 -6.19
N ASN A 49 -15.28 6.93 -6.74
CA ASN A 49 -15.28 5.59 -6.15
C ASN A 49 -14.13 4.78 -6.76
N TYR A 50 -13.40 4.04 -5.92
CA TYR A 50 -12.29 3.20 -6.36
C TYR A 50 -12.38 1.82 -5.75
N LYS A 51 -11.91 0.83 -6.51
CA LYS A 51 -11.89 -0.58 -6.10
C LYS A 51 -10.74 -0.84 -5.12
N GLY A 52 -10.94 -1.85 -4.27
CA GLY A 52 -9.88 -2.37 -3.41
C GLY A 52 -8.94 -3.25 -4.21
N SER A 53 -7.76 -3.46 -3.63
CA SER A 53 -6.73 -4.33 -4.19
C SER A 53 -6.78 -5.72 -3.57
N LYS A 54 -6.36 -6.76 -4.31
CA LYS A 54 -6.06 -8.08 -3.73
C LYS A 54 -4.97 -8.00 -2.66
N TRP A 55 -4.10 -7.00 -2.77
CA TRP A 55 -3.01 -6.68 -1.86
C TRP A 55 -3.43 -5.82 -0.65
N SER A 56 -4.73 -5.72 -0.37
CA SER A 56 -5.19 -4.92 0.77
C SER A 56 -5.04 -5.68 2.08
N ASN A 57 -4.53 -5.03 3.12
CA ASN A 57 -4.50 -5.62 4.45
C ASN A 57 -5.95 -5.83 4.98
N PRO A 58 -6.40 -7.06 5.28
CA PRO A 58 -7.73 -7.30 5.83
C PRO A 58 -7.83 -6.94 7.32
N PHE A 59 -6.71 -6.96 8.04
CA PHE A 59 -6.63 -6.66 9.47
C PHE A 59 -6.71 -5.15 9.71
N LYS A 60 -7.64 -4.73 10.57
CA LYS A 60 -7.86 -3.32 10.90
C LYS A 60 -7.18 -3.01 12.21
N VAL A 61 -6.44 -1.90 12.26
CA VAL A 61 -6.06 -1.28 13.52
C VAL A 61 -7.35 -0.79 14.20
N THR A 62 -7.57 -1.24 15.43
CA THR A 62 -8.70 -0.84 16.27
C THR A 62 -8.18 -0.32 17.61
N LYS A 63 -9.07 -0.13 18.58
CA LYS A 63 -8.63 0.19 19.95
C LYS A 63 -7.99 -1.02 20.63
N GLU A 64 -8.39 -2.22 20.21
CA GLU A 64 -7.96 -3.50 20.77
C GLU A 64 -6.86 -4.17 19.96
N SER A 65 -6.60 -3.72 18.72
CA SER A 65 -5.52 -4.25 17.89
C SER A 65 -4.56 -3.18 17.41
N SER A 66 -3.27 -3.40 17.67
CA SER A 66 -2.19 -2.47 17.36
C SER A 66 -1.82 -2.48 15.87
N LEU A 67 -1.05 -1.47 15.44
CA LEU A 67 -0.48 -1.45 14.10
C LEU A 67 0.46 -2.65 13.88
N GLU A 68 1.27 -2.98 14.87
CA GLU A 68 2.21 -4.10 14.83
C GLU A 68 1.48 -5.43 14.63
N GLU A 69 0.47 -5.73 15.45
CA GLU A 69 -0.35 -6.93 15.32
C GLU A 69 -1.03 -7.04 13.96
N SER A 70 -1.53 -5.91 13.43
CA SER A 70 -2.16 -5.85 12.12
C SER A 70 -1.16 -6.09 10.98
N LEU A 71 0.11 -5.73 11.14
CA LEU A 71 1.17 -5.96 10.16
C LEU A 71 1.72 -7.38 10.24
N THR A 72 1.89 -7.93 11.45
CA THR A 72 2.30 -9.32 11.67
C THR A 72 1.29 -10.28 11.05
N GLN A 73 0.00 -10.13 11.38
CA GLN A 73 -1.06 -10.95 10.76
C GLN A 73 -1.08 -10.81 9.24
N TYR A 74 -0.73 -9.64 8.71
CA TYR A 74 -0.69 -9.42 7.28
C TYR A 74 0.44 -10.18 6.58
N ILE A 75 1.60 -10.33 7.21
CA ILE A 75 2.70 -11.14 6.69
C ILE A 75 2.25 -12.58 6.53
N ASP A 76 1.65 -13.16 7.59
CA ASP A 76 1.14 -14.53 7.57
C ASP A 76 0.08 -14.70 6.48
N TYR A 77 -0.87 -13.75 6.40
CA TYR A 77 -1.92 -13.76 5.38
C TYR A 77 -1.39 -13.76 3.95
N ILE A 78 -0.31 -13.02 3.64
CA ILE A 78 0.27 -13.03 2.29
C ILE A 78 0.74 -14.43 1.88
N VAL A 79 1.29 -15.18 2.83
CA VAL A 79 1.74 -16.56 2.59
C VAL A 79 0.55 -17.51 2.52
N GLU A 80 -0.32 -17.50 3.53
CA GLU A 80 -1.42 -18.46 3.67
C GLU A 80 -2.49 -18.32 2.57
N SER A 81 -2.72 -17.09 2.10
CA SER A 81 -3.68 -16.84 1.00
C SER A 81 -3.16 -17.22 -0.38
N GLY A 82 -1.86 -17.53 -0.51
CA GLY A 82 -1.19 -17.76 -1.79
C GLY A 82 -0.85 -16.49 -2.57
N LEU A 83 -1.17 -15.29 -2.05
CA LEU A 83 -0.80 -14.01 -2.67
C LEU A 83 0.70 -13.88 -2.88
N ILE A 84 1.52 -14.54 -2.06
CA ILE A 84 2.97 -14.60 -2.23
C ILE A 84 3.41 -15.06 -3.64
N HIS A 85 2.62 -15.90 -4.32
CA HIS A 85 2.95 -16.36 -5.68
C HIS A 85 2.83 -15.25 -6.73
N ASP A 86 2.00 -14.24 -6.46
CA ASP A 86 1.77 -13.10 -7.35
C ASP A 86 2.69 -11.91 -7.03
N ILE A 87 3.56 -12.02 -6.01
CA ILE A 87 4.29 -10.85 -5.49
C ILE A 87 5.20 -10.18 -6.52
N HIS A 88 5.63 -10.96 -7.51
CA HIS A 88 6.43 -10.50 -8.64
C HIS A 88 5.74 -9.38 -9.46
N GLU A 89 4.41 -9.30 -9.45
CA GLU A 89 3.63 -8.22 -10.08
C GLU A 89 3.97 -6.84 -9.53
N LEU A 90 4.41 -6.77 -8.27
CA LEU A 90 4.68 -5.51 -7.56
C LEU A 90 6.11 -5.00 -7.78
N LYS A 91 7.00 -5.82 -8.35
CA LYS A 91 8.42 -5.48 -8.47
C LYS A 91 8.64 -4.25 -9.35
N GLY A 92 9.36 -3.27 -8.80
CA GLY A 92 9.66 -2.00 -9.46
C GLY A 92 8.49 -1.00 -9.47
N LYS A 93 7.36 -1.32 -8.84
CA LYS A 93 6.17 -0.46 -8.82
C LYS A 93 6.18 0.54 -7.66
N THR A 94 5.33 1.56 -7.78
CA THR A 94 5.02 2.49 -6.68
C THR A 94 3.70 2.08 -6.02
N LEU A 95 3.78 1.51 -4.83
CA LEU A 95 2.67 0.96 -4.07
C LEU A 95 1.96 2.05 -3.25
N GLY A 96 0.72 2.35 -3.64
CA GLY A 96 -0.11 3.38 -3.04
C GLY A 96 -0.95 2.88 -1.88
N CYS A 97 -0.85 3.53 -0.72
CA CYS A 97 -1.71 3.29 0.45
C CYS A 97 -2.07 4.61 1.17
N TRP A 98 -3.11 4.61 1.99
CA TRP A 98 -3.54 5.78 2.77
C TRP A 98 -2.72 6.03 4.04
N CYS A 99 -1.88 5.09 4.47
CA CYS A 99 -1.06 5.22 5.67
C CYS A 99 -0.02 6.34 5.53
N VAL A 100 0.04 7.21 6.53
CA VAL A 100 1.05 8.28 6.62
C VAL A 100 2.32 7.79 7.30
N SER A 101 2.20 6.80 8.18
CA SER A 101 3.31 6.16 8.90
C SER A 101 4.37 5.59 7.96
N SER A 102 5.59 5.52 8.50
CA SER A 102 6.67 4.69 7.96
C SER A 102 6.23 3.25 7.92
N ASP A 103 5.58 2.74 8.96
CA ASP A 103 5.13 1.36 9.03
C ASP A 103 3.78 1.21 8.31
N CYS A 104 3.77 0.37 7.28
CA CYS A 104 2.63 0.20 6.40
C CYS A 104 2.75 -1.13 5.66
N HIS A 105 1.61 -1.74 5.38
CA HIS A 105 1.54 -3.00 4.64
C HIS A 105 2.15 -2.90 3.23
N ALA A 106 2.15 -1.70 2.63
CA ALA A 106 2.80 -1.44 1.35
C ALA A 106 4.33 -1.56 1.41
N ASN A 107 4.97 -1.30 2.55
CA ASN A 107 6.41 -1.52 2.68
C ASN A 107 6.73 -3.02 2.76
N ILE A 108 5.94 -3.79 3.52
CA ILE A 108 6.07 -5.25 3.57
C ILE A 108 6.00 -5.83 2.15
N LEU A 109 4.99 -5.43 1.37
CA LEU A 109 4.87 -5.85 -0.03
C LEU A 109 6.09 -5.46 -0.87
N ALA A 110 6.60 -4.24 -0.69
CA ALA A 110 7.78 -3.76 -1.44
C ALA A 110 9.04 -4.57 -1.08
N GLU A 111 9.28 -4.81 0.20
CA GLU A 111 10.42 -5.60 0.70
C GLU A 111 10.38 -7.05 0.21
N ILE A 112 9.19 -7.67 0.21
CA ILE A 112 9.03 -9.04 -0.32
C ILE A 112 9.25 -9.04 -1.83
N ALA A 113 8.65 -8.09 -2.57
CA ALA A 113 8.77 -8.02 -4.03
C ALA A 113 10.21 -7.78 -4.52
N ASP A 114 10.99 -7.00 -3.77
CA ASP A 114 12.40 -6.74 -4.08
C ASP A 114 13.35 -7.85 -3.55
N GLY A 115 12.84 -8.80 -2.77
CA GLY A 115 13.64 -9.88 -2.18
C GLY A 115 14.54 -9.41 -1.04
N GLU A 116 14.15 -8.34 -0.37
CA GLU A 116 14.87 -7.72 0.76
C GLU A 116 14.32 -8.19 2.11
N PHE A 117 13.07 -8.67 2.15
CA PHE A 117 12.41 -9.11 3.37
C PHE A 117 13.21 -10.15 4.17
N LEU A 118 13.72 -11.20 3.50
CA LEU A 118 14.54 -12.24 4.16
C LEU A 118 15.87 -11.70 4.68
N LYS A 119 16.46 -10.71 4.01
CA LYS A 119 17.71 -10.07 4.46
C LYS A 119 17.47 -9.27 5.73
N ASN A 120 16.36 -8.54 5.77
CA ASN A 120 15.96 -7.73 6.93
C ASN A 120 15.60 -8.62 8.13
N LEU A 121 14.89 -9.72 7.91
CA LEU A 121 14.54 -10.67 8.96
C LEU A 121 15.79 -11.31 9.60
N VAL A 122 16.78 -11.70 8.78
CA VAL A 122 18.06 -12.25 9.28
C VAL A 122 18.82 -11.21 10.10
N ASN A 123 18.92 -9.96 9.62
CA ASN A 123 19.60 -8.88 10.34
C ASN A 123 18.93 -8.46 11.67
N LEU A 124 17.66 -8.82 11.90
CA LEU A 124 16.93 -8.57 13.15
C LEU A 124 17.10 -9.69 14.19
N LEU A 125 17.63 -10.84 13.77
CA LEU A 125 17.86 -12.02 14.61
C LEU A 125 19.35 -12.19 15.01
N ASP A 126 20.23 -11.38 14.43
CA ASP A 126 21.65 -11.23 14.77
C ASP A 126 21.89 -10.03 15.71
#